data_AF-A0A7W6GL50-F1
#
_entry.id   AF-A0A7W6GL50-F1
#
_cell.length_a   1.000
_cell.length_b   1.000
_cell.length_c   1.000
_cell.angle_alpha   90.00
_cell.angle_beta   90.00
_cell.angle_gamma   90.00
#
_symmetry.space_group_name_H-M   'P 1'
#
loop_
_entity.id
_entity.type
_entity.pdbx_description
1 polymer ?
#
loop_
_entity_poly.entity_id
_entity_poly.type
_entity_poly.pdbx_seq_one_letter_code
_entity_poly.pdbx_strand_id
1 'polypeptide(L)' 'MIPSQPPLNVHYDPASKTALLQCGKRSKVLHDLPTLQTAEDAAREFASSNWGYVEEKAGETRDDRHPAGNA' A
#
# COMPACT_ATOMS: atom_id res chain seq x y z
N MET A 1 -4.81 -1.18 20.76
CA MET A 1 -4.57 -2.26 19.79
C MET A 1 -4.51 -1.60 18.43
N ILE A 2 -3.29 -1.31 17.97
CA ILE A 2 -3.09 -0.71 16.65
C ILE A 2 -3.52 -1.80 15.66
N PRO A 3 -4.54 -1.60 14.82
CA PRO A 3 -4.82 -2.57 13.77
C PRO A 3 -3.62 -2.51 12.83
N SER A 4 -2.67 -3.44 13.00
CA SER A 4 -1.60 -3.65 12.04
C SER A 4 -2.28 -3.88 10.70
N GLN A 5 -2.24 -2.88 9.82
CA GLN A 5 -2.84 -3.04 8.51
C GLN A 5 -2.18 -4.26 7.86
N PRO A 6 -2.97 -5.20 7.30
CA PRO A 6 -2.38 -6.38 6.72
C PRO A 6 -1.45 -5.96 5.57
N PRO A 7 -0.24 -6.53 5.49
CA PRO A 7 0.76 -6.12 4.52
C PRO A 7 0.24 -6.32 3.10
N LEU A 8 0.47 -5.32 2.23
CA LEU A 8 0.18 -5.43 0.81
C LEU A 8 1.23 -6.34 0.16
N ASN A 9 0.79 -7.53 -0.25
CA ASN A 9 1.61 -8.47 -1.00
C ASN A 9 1.28 -8.34 -2.48
N VAL A 10 2.30 -8.15 -3.31
CA VAL A 10 2.17 -8.06 -4.76
C VAL A 10 2.97 -9.20 -5.38
N HIS A 11 2.27 -10.08 -6.09
CA HIS A 11 2.87 -11.20 -6.81
C HIS A 11 2.71 -10.97 -8.31
N TYR A 12 3.79 -10.61 -8.98
CA TYR A 12 3.79 -10.35 -10.43
C TYR A 12 4.20 -11.60 -11.21
N ASP A 13 3.38 -11.97 -12.19
CA ASP A 13 3.67 -13.01 -13.16
C ASP A 13 4.08 -12.38 -14.51
N PRO A 14 5.36 -12.43 -14.88
CA PRO A 14 5.85 -11.85 -16.13
C PRO A 14 5.39 -12.63 -17.37
N ALA A 15 5.04 -13.91 -17.23
CA ALA A 15 4.58 -14.73 -18.34
C ALA A 15 3.20 -14.28 -18.84
N SER A 16 2.31 -13.91 -17.90
CA SER A 16 0.94 -13.47 -18.19
C SER A 16 0.77 -11.95 -18.14
N LYS A 17 1.81 -11.20 -17.72
CA LYS A 17 1.75 -9.74 -17.48
C LYS A 17 0.64 -9.36 -16.51
N THR A 18 0.47 -10.18 -15.48
CA THR A 18 -0.57 -10.00 -14.45
C THR A 18 0.07 -9.84 -13.08
N ALA A 19 -0.59 -9.10 -12.20
CA ALA A 19 -0.18 -9.00 -10.80
C ALA A 19 -1.33 -9.35 -9.88
N LEU A 20 -1.06 -10.24 -8.93
CA LEU A 20 -1.96 -10.57 -7.84
C LEU A 20 -1.63 -9.72 -6.62
N LEU A 21 -2.59 -8.92 -6.20
CA LEU A 21 -2.55 -8.08 -5.02
C LEU A 21 -3.28 -8.79 -3.89
N GLN A 22 -2.67 -8.85 -2.72
CA GLN A 22 -3.28 -9.43 -1.52
C GLN A 22 -3.06 -8.49 -0.33
N CYS A 23 -4.15 -8.09 0.31
CA CYS A 23 -4.14 -7.28 1.53
C CYS A 23 -5.09 -7.94 2.54
N GLY A 24 -4.54 -8.84 3.36
CA GLY A 24 -5.30 -9.61 4.34
C GLY A 24 -6.29 -10.57 3.69
N LYS A 25 -7.59 -10.33 3.87
CA LYS A 25 -8.68 -11.11 3.25
C LYS A 25 -9.11 -10.59 1.88
N ARG A 26 -8.54 -9.47 1.42
CA ARG A 26 -8.85 -8.85 0.13
C ARG A 26 -7.80 -9.28 -0.88
N SER A 27 -8.25 -9.75 -2.04
CA SER A 27 -7.37 -10.06 -3.16
C SER A 27 -7.91 -9.46 -4.46
N LYS A 28 -7.02 -9.00 -5.32
CA LYS A 28 -7.36 -8.44 -6.63
C LYS A 28 -6.28 -8.81 -7.64
N VAL A 29 -6.70 -9.20 -8.84
CA VAL A 29 -5.78 -9.37 -9.97
C VAL A 29 -5.83 -8.12 -10.84
N LEU A 30 -4.66 -7.57 -11.14
CA LEU A 30 -4.43 -6.56 -12.16
C LEU A 30 -3.84 -7.22 -13.40
N HIS A 31 -4.22 -6.71 -14.56
CA HIS A 31 -3.82 -7.21 -15.87
C HIS A 31 -3.11 -6.08 -16.62
N ASP A 32 -2.39 -6.42 -17.68
CA ASP A 32 -1.71 -5.46 -18.57
C ASP A 32 -0.56 -4.70 -17.90
N LEU A 33 0.18 -5.37 -17.02
CA LEU A 33 1.30 -4.76 -16.30
C LEU A 33 2.63 -5.14 -17.00
N PRO A 34 3.38 -4.18 -17.55
CA PRO A 34 4.56 -4.47 -18.35
C PRO A 34 5.78 -4.86 -17.51
N THR A 35 5.85 -4.41 -16.26
CA THR A 35 6.98 -4.64 -15.36
C THR A 35 6.52 -4.88 -13.92
N LEU A 36 7.37 -5.54 -13.13
CA LEU A 36 7.16 -5.69 -11.68
C LEU A 36 6.98 -4.32 -11.00
N GLN A 37 7.78 -3.33 -11.38
CA GLN A 37 7.70 -2.00 -10.78
C GLN A 37 6.35 -1.32 -11.05
N THR A 38 5.82 -1.43 -12.28
CA THR A 38 4.47 -0.95 -12.60
C THR A 38 3.40 -1.73 -11.83
N ALA A 39 3.59 -3.03 -11.64
CA ALA A 39 2.69 -3.85 -10.87
C ALA A 39 2.62 -3.45 -9.40
N GLU A 40 3.76 -3.17 -8.78
CA GLU A 40 3.85 -2.69 -7.40
C GLU A 40 3.23 -1.30 -7.22
N ASP A 41 3.50 -0.39 -8.15
CA ASP A 41 2.96 0.97 -8.12
C ASP A 41 1.43 0.98 -8.29
N ALA A 42 0.92 0.30 -9.33
CA ALA A 42 -0.51 0.13 -9.54
C ALA A 42 -1.19 -0.61 -8.38
N ALA A 43 -0.49 -1.56 -7.76
CA ALA A 43 -0.98 -2.24 -6.58
C ALA A 43 -1.15 -1.30 -5.38
N ARG A 44 -0.15 -0.45 -5.13
CA ARG A 44 -0.18 0.53 -4.05
C ARG A 44 -1.27 1.57 -4.30
N GLU A 45 -1.40 2.10 -5.51
CA GLU A 45 -2.47 3.04 -5.86
C GLU A 45 -3.86 2.41 -5.72
N PHE A 46 -4.03 1.17 -6.20
CA PHE A 46 -5.30 0.45 -6.10
C PHE A 46 -5.67 0.20 -4.64
N ALA A 47 -4.74 -0.32 -3.85
CA ALA A 47 -4.96 -0.58 -2.43
C ALA A 47 -5.26 0.71 -1.66
N SER A 48 -4.57 1.80 -1.97
CA SER A 48 -4.81 3.10 -1.34
C SER A 48 -6.21 3.63 -1.66
N SER A 49 -6.60 3.60 -2.94
CA SER A 49 -7.87 4.16 -3.41
C SER A 49 -9.09 3.29 -3.10
N ASN A 50 -8.96 1.96 -3.14
CA ASN A 50 -10.10 1.04 -3.00
C ASN A 50 -10.22 0.46 -1.59
N TRP A 51 -9.08 0.25 -0.91
CA TRP A 51 -9.04 -0.43 0.37
C TRP A 51 -8.72 0.50 1.53
N GLY A 52 -8.32 1.74 1.25
CA GLY A 52 -7.82 2.67 2.26
C GLY A 52 -6.48 2.19 2.84
N TYR A 53 -5.68 1.45 2.05
CA TYR A 53 -4.35 1.05 2.46
C TYR A 53 -3.50 2.30 2.61
N VAL A 54 -3.10 2.59 3.85
CA VAL A 54 -2.14 3.64 4.12
C VAL A 54 -0.83 2.89 4.31
N GLU A 55 0.06 3.01 3.34
CA GLU A 55 1.44 2.67 3.60
C GLU A 55 1.91 3.65 4.67
N GLU A 56 1.91 3.21 5.94
CA GLU A 56 2.66 3.89 6.97
C GLU A 56 4.10 3.89 6.46
N LYS A 57 4.50 4.96 5.77
CA LYS A 57 5.91 5.29 5.63
C LYS A 57 6.42 5.35 7.06
N ALA A 58 7.09 4.28 7.48
CA ALA A 58 7.89 4.26 8.68
C ALA A 58 8.93 5.38 8.53
N GLY A 59 8.57 6.59 8.93
CA GLY A 59 9.29 7.78 8.52
C GLY A 59 8.55 9.10 8.66
N GLU A 60 7.22 9.14 8.81
CA GLU A 60 6.57 10.34 9.35
C GLU A 60 6.27 10.13 10.83
N THR A 61 7.33 10.23 11.63
CA THR A 61 7.20 10.77 12.98
C THR A 61 6.26 11.96 12.84
N ARG A 62 5.04 11.80 13.36
CA ARG A 62 4.21 12.93 13.73
C ARG A 62 5.02 13.69 14.76
N ASP A 63 5.88 14.58 14.27
CA ASP A 63 6.42 15.71 15.01
C ASP A 63 5.21 16.60 15.27
N ASP A 64 4.35 16.16 16.19
CA ASP A 64 3.42 17.06 16.86
C ASP A 64 4.29 17.92 17.78
N ARG A 65 5.04 18.83 17.17
CA ARG A 65 5.45 20.08 17.82
C ARG A 65 4.15 20.84 18.07
N HIS A 66 3.48 20.45 19.13
CA HIS A 66 2.49 21.29 19.77
C HIS A 66 3.23 22.55 20.24
N PRO A 67 2.88 23.76 19.76
CA PRO A 67 3.60 24.96 20.13
C PRO A 67 3.39 25.22 21.63
N ALA A 68 4.48 25.60 22.29
CA ALA A 68 4.48 26.13 23.64
C ALA A 68 3.50 27.30 23.75
N GLY A 69 2.37 27.08 24.41
CA GLY A 69 1.47 28.13 24.88
C GLY A 69 1.78 28.41 26.35
N ASN A 70 2.73 29.32 26.57
CA ASN A 70 2.98 29.93 27.87
C ASN A 70 2.10 31.18 27.96
N ALA A 71 1.11 31.19 28.86
CA ALA A 71 0.44 32.40 29.38
C ALA A 71 -0.38 32.05 30.61
#